data_AF-A0A146KHE6-F1
#
_entry.id   AF-A0A146KHE6-F1
#
_cell.length_a   1.000
_cell.length_b   1.000
_cell.length_c   1.000
_cell.angle_alpha   90.00
_cell.angle_beta   90.00
_cell.angle_gamma   90.00
#
_symmetry.space_group_name_H-M   'P 1'
#
loop_
_entity.id
_entity.type
_entity.pdbx_description
1 polymer ?
#
loop_
_entity_poly.entity_id
_entity_poly.type
_entity_poly.pdbx_seq_one_letter_code
_entity_poly.pdbx_strand_id
1 'polypeptide(L)'
;ISLIYGLPEQTLQSFKESVDFCKNLKVSKLDAWPLMLLRGTELYNNKEKLQLKETFDLPNSDQRIQKDIPHVISSPTFTFDDWKQMKEIADQLKIYNAE
;
A
#
# COMPACT_ATOMS: atom_id res chain seq x y z
N ILE A 1 -12.66 -4.94 6.27
CA ILE A 1 -12.21 -4.68 4.88
C ILE A 1 -10.70 -4.50 4.90
N SER A 2 -10.00 -4.98 3.88
CA SER A 2 -8.56 -4.75 3.72
C SER A 2 -8.27 -4.10 2.38
N LEU A 3 -7.53 -3.00 2.40
CA LEU A 3 -7.08 -2.26 1.23
C LEU A 3 -5.61 -2.57 0.92
N ILE A 4 -5.21 -2.34 -0.32
CA ILE A 4 -3.81 -2.38 -0.73
C ILE A 4 -3.41 -0.99 -1.23
N TYR A 5 -2.23 -0.52 -0.82
CA TYR A 5 -1.62 0.70 -1.33
C TYR A 5 -0.30 0.42 -2.05
N GLY A 6 0.04 1.28 -3.01
CA GLY A 6 1.18 1.11 -3.92
C GLY A 6 0.83 0.38 -5.23
N LEU A 7 -0.46 0.32 -5.60
CA LEU A 7 -0.89 -0.30 -6.86
C LEU A 7 -0.44 0.51 -8.09
N PRO A 8 -0.21 -0.14 -9.25
CA PRO A 8 -0.04 0.57 -10.51
C PRO A 8 -1.21 1.53 -10.75
N GLU A 9 -0.92 2.70 -11.31
CA GLU A 9 -1.90 3.77 -11.60
C GLU A 9 -2.54 4.43 -10.36
N GLN A 10 -2.30 3.92 -9.16
CA GLN A 10 -2.78 4.50 -7.92
C GLN A 10 -2.03 5.80 -7.61
N THR A 11 -2.74 6.79 -7.09
CA THR A 11 -2.19 8.03 -6.53
C THR A 11 -2.48 8.12 -5.04
N LEU A 12 -1.75 8.98 -4.30
CA LEU A 12 -2.07 9.27 -2.90
C LEU A 12 -3.53 9.69 -2.70
N GLN A 13 -4.06 10.50 -3.63
CA GLN A 13 -5.43 10.98 -3.59
C GLN A 13 -6.45 9.85 -3.74
N SER A 14 -6.27 8.96 -4.74
CA SER A 14 -7.15 7.80 -4.93
C SER A 14 -7.15 6.82 -3.75
N PHE A 15 -6.01 6.70 -3.05
CA PHE A 15 -5.93 5.90 -1.84
C PHE A 15 -6.72 6.53 -0.68
N LYS A 16 -6.59 7.84 -0.47
CA LYS A 16 -7.40 8.59 0.51
C LYS A 16 -8.89 8.42 0.26
N GLU A 17 -9.32 8.56 -1.00
CA GLU A 17 -10.72 8.37 -1.40
C GLU A 17 -11.22 6.95 -1.08
N SER A 18 -10.39 5.93 -1.30
CA SER A 18 -10.72 4.53 -0.96
C SER A 18 -10.90 4.33 0.55
N VAL A 19 -10.04 4.97 1.36
CA VAL A 19 -10.14 4.94 2.83
C VAL A 19 -11.41 5.66 3.30
N ASP A 20 -11.67 6.86 2.78
CA ASP A 20 -12.84 7.67 3.15
C ASP A 20 -14.14 6.97 2.76
N PHE A 21 -14.18 6.35 1.58
CA PHE A 21 -15.31 5.53 1.17
C PHE A 21 -15.60 4.41 2.17
N CYS A 22 -14.57 3.66 2.60
CA CYS A 22 -14.74 2.59 3.58
C CYS A 22 -15.22 3.11 4.95
N LYS A 23 -14.68 4.24 5.41
CA LYS A 23 -15.12 4.89 6.66
C LYS A 23 -16.56 5.36 6.59
N ASN A 24 -16.99 5.91 5.45
CA ASN A 24 -18.37 6.35 5.21
C ASN A 24 -19.36 5.18 5.22
N LEU A 25 -18.91 3.99 4.83
CA LEU A 25 -19.67 2.75 4.98
C LEU A 25 -19.72 2.22 6.43
N LYS A 26 -19.05 2.88 7.38
CA LYS A 26 -18.99 2.52 8.80
C LYS A 26 -18.56 1.07 9.02
N VAL A 27 -17.53 0.64 8.29
CA VAL A 27 -17.00 -0.72 8.42
C VAL A 27 -16.40 -0.93 9.81
N SER A 28 -16.67 -2.06 10.45
CA SER A 28 -16.18 -2.33 11.81
C SER A 28 -14.65 -2.49 11.91
N LYS A 29 -14.00 -2.83 10.80
CA LYS A 29 -12.55 -3.00 10.73
C LYS A 29 -12.03 -2.66 9.35
N LEU A 30 -10.99 -1.82 9.30
CA LEU A 30 -10.33 -1.38 8.08
C LEU A 30 -8.81 -1.47 8.26
N ASP A 31 -8.17 -2.30 7.46
CA ASP A 31 -6.70 -2.41 7.41
C ASP A 31 -6.20 -2.03 6.01
N ALA A 32 -4.97 -1.53 5.90
CA ALA A 32 -4.34 -1.26 4.61
C ALA A 32 -2.91 -1.83 4.58
N TRP A 33 -2.59 -2.53 3.49
CA TRP A 33 -1.36 -3.30 3.31
C TRP A 33 -0.53 -2.75 2.14
N PRO A 34 0.79 -2.67 2.27
CA PRO A 34 1.65 -2.29 1.15
C PRO A 34 1.65 -3.37 0.07
N LEU A 35 1.76 -2.97 -1.19
CA LEU A 35 1.80 -3.89 -2.31
C LEU A 35 3.12 -4.69 -2.30
N MET A 36 2.97 -5.99 -2.10
CA MET A 36 4.04 -6.98 -2.26
C MET A 36 4.17 -7.41 -3.72
N LEU A 37 5.41 -7.50 -4.20
CA LEU A 37 5.72 -7.94 -5.55
C LEU A 37 6.13 -9.43 -5.55
N LEU A 38 5.13 -10.29 -5.64
CA LEU A 38 5.28 -11.75 -5.52
C LEU A 38 5.75 -12.38 -6.83
N ARG A 39 6.81 -13.20 -6.76
CA ARG A 39 7.31 -13.97 -7.91
C ARG A 39 6.23 -14.90 -8.46
N GLY A 40 6.15 -15.02 -9.79
CA GLY A 40 5.16 -15.86 -10.46
C GLY A 40 3.80 -15.21 -10.67
N THR A 41 3.61 -13.94 -10.29
CA THR A 41 2.39 -13.17 -10.60
C THR A 41 2.54 -12.36 -11.88
N GLU A 42 1.41 -12.02 -12.52
CA GLU A 42 1.41 -11.13 -13.69
C GLU A 42 2.00 -9.76 -13.37
N LEU A 43 1.76 -9.25 -12.15
CA LEU A 43 2.34 -7.99 -11.69
C LEU A 43 3.87 -8.04 -11.69
N TYR A 44 4.46 -9.13 -11.17
CA TYR A 44 5.91 -9.34 -11.20
C TYR A 44 6.44 -9.44 -12.63
N ASN A 45 5.76 -10.21 -13.48
CA ASN A 45 6.17 -10.41 -14.87
C ASN A 45 6.11 -9.13 -15.70
N ASN A 46 5.23 -8.18 -15.33
CA ASN A 46 5.07 -6.91 -16.02
C ASN A 46 5.72 -5.72 -15.30
N LYS A 47 6.50 -5.93 -14.23
CA LYS A 47 7.01 -4.84 -13.37
C LYS A 47 7.80 -3.76 -14.14
N GLU A 48 8.59 -4.17 -15.14
CA GLU A 48 9.38 -3.26 -15.96
C GLU A 48 8.50 -2.41 -16.88
N LYS A 49 7.52 -3.04 -17.53
CA LYS A 49 6.52 -2.36 -18.36
C LYS A 49 5.70 -1.36 -17.54
N LEU A 50 5.35 -1.74 -16.33
CA LEU A 50 4.61 -0.91 -15.37
C LEU A 50 5.49 0.11 -14.65
N GLN A 51 6.81 0.09 -14.89
CA GLN A 51 7.81 0.98 -14.28
C GLN A 51 7.73 1.01 -12.75
N LEU A 52 7.48 -0.16 -12.14
CA LEU A 52 7.44 -0.29 -10.70
C LEU A 52 8.85 -0.29 -10.14
N LYS A 53 9.07 0.45 -9.05
CA LYS A 53 10.29 0.28 -8.23
C LYS A 53 9.93 -0.39 -6.92
N GLU A 54 10.69 -1.41 -6.59
CA GLU A 54 10.53 -2.22 -5.40
C GLU A 54 11.76 -2.19 -4.49
N THR A 55 11.57 -2.51 -3.21
CA THR A 55 12.68 -2.69 -2.27
C THR A 55 12.37 -3.77 -1.24
N PHE A 56 13.43 -4.40 -0.72
CA PHE A 56 13.40 -5.24 0.48
C PHE A 56 13.74 -4.44 1.75
N ASP A 57 14.34 -3.25 1.58
CA ASP A 57 14.85 -2.42 2.67
C ASP A 57 13.80 -1.39 3.10
N LEU A 58 12.75 -1.89 3.77
CA LEU A 58 11.76 -1.06 4.45
C LEU A 58 11.90 -1.21 5.97
N PRO A 59 11.50 -0.21 6.76
CA PRO A 59 11.59 -0.28 8.21
C PRO A 59 10.86 -1.50 8.79
N ASN A 60 11.63 -2.39 9.41
CA ASN A 60 11.17 -3.67 9.96
C ASN A 60 10.28 -3.55 11.22
N SER A 61 9.95 -2.33 11.66
CA SER A 61 9.05 -2.09 12.79
C SER A 61 7.57 -2.21 12.42
N ASP A 62 7.24 -2.30 11.12
CA ASP A 62 5.88 -2.46 10.64
C ASP A 62 5.58 -3.94 10.35
N GLN A 63 4.62 -4.53 11.08
CA GLN A 63 4.19 -5.93 10.90
C GLN A 63 3.61 -6.21 9.50
N ARG A 64 3.31 -5.17 8.72
CA ARG A 64 2.81 -5.28 7.34
C ARG A 64 3.93 -5.42 6.32
N ILE A 65 5.19 -5.29 6.74
CA ILE A 65 6.37 -5.42 5.89
C ILE A 65 6.98 -6.82 6.08
N GLN A 66 7.06 -7.57 4.99
CA GLN A 66 7.72 -8.87 4.94
C GLN A 66 9.15 -8.75 4.43
N LYS A 67 10.13 -9.22 5.19
CA LYS A 67 11.57 -9.08 4.86
C LYS A 67 11.99 -9.81 3.59
N ASP A 68 11.34 -10.93 3.29
CA ASP A 68 11.72 -11.80 2.17
C ASP A 68 10.94 -11.51 0.89
N ILE A 69 10.05 -10.50 0.92
CA ILE A 69 9.20 -10.13 -0.21
C ILE A 69 9.41 -8.65 -0.52
N PRO A 70 9.78 -8.28 -1.76
CA PRO A 70 9.96 -6.89 -2.10
C PRO A 70 8.61 -6.18 -2.16
N HIS A 71 8.57 -4.94 -1.71
CA HIS A 71 7.38 -4.11 -1.74
C HIS A 71 7.54 -3.01 -2.78
N VAL A 72 6.47 -2.72 -3.51
CA VAL A 72 6.44 -1.61 -4.45
C VAL A 72 6.42 -0.30 -3.68
N ILE A 73 7.38 0.56 -3.97
CA ILE A 73 7.59 1.85 -3.27
C ILE A 73 7.42 3.06 -4.19
N SER A 74 7.35 2.86 -5.50
CA SER A 74 6.96 3.91 -6.46
C SER A 74 6.49 3.32 -7.78
N SER A 75 5.71 4.11 -8.51
CA SER A 75 5.30 3.85 -9.89
C SER A 75 5.21 5.20 -10.64
N PRO A 76 4.84 5.23 -11.93
CA PRO A 76 4.65 6.51 -12.64
C PRO A 76 3.64 7.47 -11.99
N THR A 77 2.70 6.97 -11.17
CA THR A 77 1.62 7.75 -10.57
C THR A 77 1.81 8.09 -9.10
N PHE A 78 2.85 7.56 -8.45
CA PHE A 78 3.18 7.90 -7.07
C PHE A 78 4.67 7.76 -6.77
N THR A 79 5.18 8.69 -5.98
CA THR A 79 6.56 8.72 -5.52
C THR A 79 6.76 7.92 -4.22
N PHE A 80 8.00 7.73 -3.79
CA PHE A 80 8.27 7.15 -2.49
C PHE A 80 7.74 8.01 -1.33
N ASP A 81 7.67 9.34 -1.49
CA ASP A 81 7.08 10.21 -0.47
C ASP A 81 5.55 10.07 -0.41
N ASP A 82 4.89 9.87 -1.55
CA ASP A 82 3.46 9.51 -1.57
C ASP A 82 3.23 8.16 -0.88
N TRP A 83 4.09 7.18 -1.17
CA TRP A 83 4.03 5.87 -0.52
C TRP A 83 4.18 5.96 1.00
N LYS A 84 5.09 6.80 1.51
CA LYS A 84 5.24 7.06 2.95
C LYS A 84 3.95 7.65 3.55
N GLN A 85 3.32 8.61 2.86
CA GLN A 85 2.05 9.17 3.31
C GLN A 85 0.93 8.12 3.30
N MET A 86 0.87 7.24 2.30
CA MET A 86 -0.07 6.10 2.29
C MET A 86 0.18 5.16 3.48
N LYS A 87 1.44 4.87 3.81
CA LYS A 87 1.82 4.09 4.99
C LYS A 87 1.36 4.74 6.29
N GLU A 88 1.55 6.04 6.43
CA GLU A 88 1.11 6.80 7.61
C GLU A 88 -0.41 6.74 7.79
N ILE A 89 -1.17 6.93 6.71
CA ILE A 89 -2.63 6.75 6.71
C ILE A 89 -2.97 5.33 7.15
N ALA A 90 -2.30 4.33 6.57
CA ALA A 90 -2.53 2.94 6.92
C ALA A 90 -2.23 2.66 8.40
N ASP A 91 -1.22 3.30 9.00
CA ASP A 91 -0.91 3.19 10.43
C ASP A 91 -2.01 3.81 11.31
N GLN A 92 -2.57 4.95 10.90
CA GLN A 92 -3.65 5.62 11.62
C GLN A 92 -4.95 4.82 11.66
N LEU A 93 -5.14 3.86 10.74
CA LEU A 93 -6.30 2.96 10.79
C LEU A 93 -6.33 2.07 12.05
N LYS A 94 -5.20 1.90 12.73
CA LYS A 94 -5.16 1.22 14.05
C LYS A 94 -5.99 1.96 15.09
N ILE A 95 -6.04 3.29 15.02
CA ILE A 95 -6.85 4.14 15.91
C ILE A 95 -8.32 3.97 15.56
N TYR A 96 -8.66 4.05 14.26
CA TYR A 96 -10.02 3.82 13.77
C TYR A 96 -10.58 2.45 14.19
N ASN A 97 -9.75 1.40 14.15
CA ASN A 97 -10.16 0.04 14.53
C ASN A 97 -10.29 -0.19 16.04
N ALA A 98 -9.87 0.78 16.87
CA ALA A 98 -10.00 0.71 18.32
C ALA A 98 -11.25 1.43 18.86
N GLU A 99 -11.95 2.17 17.98
CA GLU A 99 -13.23 2.84 18.24
C GLU A 99 -14.43 1.90 18.04
#